data_AF-A0A838QZZ8-F1
#
_entry.id   AF-A0A838QZZ8-F1
#
_cell.length_a   1.000
_cell.length_b   1.000
_cell.length_c   1.000
_cell.angle_alpha   90.00
_cell.angle_beta   90.00
_cell.angle_gamma   90.00
#
_symmetry.space_group_name_H-M   'P 1'
#
loop_
_entity.id
_entity.type
_entity.pdbx_description
1 polymer ?
#
loop_
_entity_poly.entity_id
_entity_poly.type
_entity_poly.pdbx_seq_one_letter_code
_entity_poly.pdbx_strand_id
1 'polypeptide(L)'
;IGKRLAAGLEYVVENGCNDQYREYLQSLAHKDADRTYSNFTLVRFCVRITPVLGFLGTVVHFGSALNGITLDQMSEQLGVVVSEMGKAFNATTVALASAMCMMFAQFVCEWIERTIVHSVDRTAENDLLNRFETKDADLAPFLRVVKEANAESLQLIAGNLTQQTAAWTTAFNGLLNKFDHRQQLESAAWTQALDALNNRHEEYDVLREERLRQLVDLIDERQERFMDHVQTTLEKAVSIRDDFAGMFETLHSIGRGEGRLVELQSTLAENLRVIHETRQIEDALHGLTGAIHLLTARHQPDGRKVA
;
A
#
# COMPACT_ATOMS: atom_id res chain seq x y z
N ILE A 1 -59.47 -3.32 -0.87
CA ILE A 1 -60.64 -2.42 -0.78
C ILE A 1 -61.91 -3.08 -1.32
N GLY A 2 -62.03 -3.31 -2.64
CA GLY A 2 -63.27 -3.80 -3.25
C GLY A 2 -63.83 -5.11 -2.66
N LYS A 3 -62.98 -6.08 -2.34
CA LYS A 3 -63.41 -7.37 -1.76
C LYS A 3 -64.05 -7.23 -0.37
N ARG A 4 -63.55 -6.33 0.47
CA ARG A 4 -64.05 -6.16 1.84
C ARG A 4 -65.36 -5.39 1.88
N LEU A 5 -65.49 -4.36 1.03
CA LEU A 5 -66.76 -3.66 0.84
C LEU A 5 -67.82 -4.58 0.23
N ALA A 6 -67.46 -5.40 -0.76
CA ALA A 6 -68.36 -6.39 -1.36
C ALA A 6 -68.84 -7.41 -0.32
N ALA A 7 -67.93 -8.01 0.46
CA ALA A 7 -68.28 -8.98 1.50
C ALA A 7 -69.12 -8.36 2.64
N GLY A 8 -68.86 -7.09 2.98
CA GLY A 8 -69.68 -6.35 3.95
C GLY A 8 -71.10 -6.09 3.42
N LEU A 9 -71.22 -5.64 2.17
CA LEU A 9 -72.52 -5.39 1.53
C LEU A 9 -73.31 -6.69 1.30
N GLU A 10 -72.65 -7.77 0.91
CA GLU A 10 -73.27 -9.09 0.73
C GLU A 10 -73.86 -9.61 2.04
N TYR A 11 -73.12 -9.47 3.16
CA TYR A 11 -73.64 -9.80 4.49
C TYR A 11 -74.87 -8.94 4.88
N VAL A 12 -74.85 -7.64 4.57
CA VAL A 12 -76.00 -6.76 4.83
C VAL A 12 -77.22 -7.14 3.99
N VAL A 13 -77.01 -7.58 2.74
CA VAL A 13 -78.09 -8.03 1.86
C VAL A 13 -78.71 -9.35 2.36
N GLU A 14 -77.89 -10.29 2.85
CA GLU A 14 -78.36 -11.60 3.31
C GLU A 14 -78.98 -11.57 4.71
N ASN A 15 -78.36 -10.85 5.66
CA ASN A 15 -78.70 -10.93 7.09
C ASN A 15 -79.28 -9.63 7.67
N GLY A 16 -79.27 -8.53 6.90
CA GLY A 16 -79.62 -7.19 7.39
C GLY A 16 -78.55 -6.57 8.29
N CYS A 17 -78.76 -5.32 8.69
CA CYS A 17 -77.87 -4.63 9.64
C CYS A 17 -78.31 -4.94 11.07
N ASN A 18 -77.82 -6.07 11.60
CA ASN A 18 -78.01 -6.53 12.97
C ASN A 18 -76.76 -6.21 13.84
N ASP A 19 -76.86 -6.32 15.17
CA ASP A 19 -75.73 -6.03 16.08
C ASP A 19 -74.46 -6.85 15.75
N GLN A 20 -74.62 -8.02 15.15
CA GLN A 20 -73.53 -8.90 14.72
C GLN A 20 -72.75 -8.38 13.51
N TYR A 21 -73.28 -7.38 12.78
CA TYR A 21 -72.61 -6.81 11.62
C TYR A 21 -71.25 -6.19 11.95
N ARG A 22 -71.15 -5.51 13.11
CA ARG A 22 -69.90 -4.92 13.59
C ARG A 22 -68.86 -5.99 13.90
N GLU A 23 -69.25 -7.06 14.57
CA GLU A 23 -68.37 -8.21 14.86
C GLU A 23 -67.89 -8.89 13.56
N TYR A 24 -68.77 -9.03 12.56
CA TYR A 24 -68.43 -9.59 11.26
C TYR A 24 -67.40 -8.74 10.50
N LEU A 25 -67.59 -7.41 10.45
CA LEU A 25 -66.62 -6.50 9.83
C LEU A 25 -65.25 -6.57 10.53
N GLN A 26 -65.24 -6.65 11.86
CA GLN A 26 -64.01 -6.80 12.65
C GLN A 26 -63.32 -8.15 12.37
N SER A 27 -64.10 -9.23 12.21
CA SER A 27 -63.58 -10.54 11.78
C SER A 27 -62.92 -10.48 10.41
N LEU A 28 -63.52 -9.77 9.44
CA LEU A 28 -62.91 -9.56 8.12
C LEU A 28 -61.60 -8.77 8.21
N ALA A 29 -61.55 -7.72 9.02
CA ALA A 29 -60.32 -6.96 9.23
C ALA A 29 -59.20 -7.83 9.82
N HIS A 30 -59.53 -8.71 10.77
CA HIS A 30 -58.57 -9.64 11.37
C HIS A 30 -58.05 -10.66 10.34
N LYS A 31 -58.95 -11.24 9.53
CA LYS A 31 -58.58 -12.17 8.44
C LYS A 31 -57.66 -11.52 7.40
N ASP A 32 -57.90 -10.25 7.06
CA ASP A 32 -57.03 -9.51 6.13
C ASP A 32 -55.65 -9.27 6.76
N ALA A 33 -55.56 -8.94 8.05
CA ALA A 33 -54.29 -8.79 8.77
C ALA A 33 -53.48 -10.11 8.81
N ASP A 34 -54.15 -11.23 9.10
CA ASP A 34 -53.53 -12.57 9.08
C ASP A 34 -53.04 -12.95 7.68
N ARG A 35 -53.80 -12.61 6.65
CA ARG A 35 -53.41 -12.85 5.25
C ARG A 35 -52.18 -12.05 4.85
N THR A 36 -52.11 -10.77 5.22
CA THR A 36 -50.91 -9.94 5.04
C THR A 36 -49.70 -10.58 5.74
N TYR A 37 -49.86 -11.04 6.98
CA TYR A 37 -48.79 -11.74 7.69
C TYR A 37 -48.33 -13.02 6.96
N SER A 38 -49.28 -13.80 6.44
CA SER A 38 -49.01 -15.03 5.69
C SER A 38 -48.24 -14.77 4.39
N ASN A 39 -48.60 -13.72 3.64
CA ASN A 39 -47.94 -13.37 2.38
C ASN A 39 -46.44 -13.07 2.53
N PHE A 40 -46.00 -12.53 3.68
CA PHE A 40 -44.58 -12.25 3.95
C PHE A 40 -43.79 -13.46 4.49
N THR A 41 -44.41 -14.62 4.67
CA THR A 41 -43.74 -15.80 5.25
C THR A 41 -42.52 -16.23 4.43
N LEU A 42 -42.64 -16.26 3.10
CA LEU A 42 -41.53 -16.65 2.22
C LEU A 42 -40.39 -15.62 2.27
N VAL A 43 -40.72 -14.32 2.21
CA VAL A 43 -39.72 -13.25 2.28
C VAL A 43 -38.95 -13.31 3.61
N ARG A 44 -39.66 -13.48 4.73
CA ARG A 44 -39.05 -13.65 6.06
C ARG A 44 -38.15 -14.89 6.14
N PHE A 45 -38.56 -15.98 5.50
CA PHE A 45 -37.75 -17.19 5.44
C PHE A 45 -36.43 -16.92 4.70
N CYS A 46 -36.48 -16.30 3.52
CA CYS A 46 -35.29 -15.92 2.76
C CYS A 46 -34.37 -15.01 3.57
N VAL A 47 -34.93 -13.96 4.19
CA VAL A 47 -34.17 -13.01 5.03
C VAL A 47 -33.47 -13.71 6.21
N ARG A 48 -34.13 -14.67 6.87
CA ARG A 48 -33.53 -15.43 7.98
C ARG A 48 -32.44 -16.39 7.53
N ILE A 49 -32.48 -16.89 6.30
CA ILE A 49 -31.49 -17.84 5.77
C ILE A 49 -30.23 -17.15 5.25
N THR A 50 -30.31 -15.89 4.81
CA THR A 50 -29.16 -15.15 4.26
C THR A 50 -27.91 -15.18 5.16
N PRO A 51 -27.99 -14.99 6.50
CA PRO A 51 -26.82 -15.12 7.38
C PRO A 51 -26.23 -16.53 7.43
N VAL A 52 -27.07 -17.58 7.38
CA VAL A 52 -26.63 -18.98 7.35
C VAL A 52 -25.88 -19.28 6.05
N LEU A 53 -26.33 -18.74 4.93
CA LEU A 53 -25.61 -18.83 3.65
C LEU A 53 -24.27 -18.09 3.68
N GLY A 54 -24.20 -16.94 4.35
CA GLY A 54 -22.95 -16.22 4.58
C GLY A 54 -21.93 -17.04 5.36
N PHE A 55 -22.38 -17.69 6.44
CA PHE A 55 -21.56 -18.62 7.22
C PHE A 55 -21.14 -19.85 6.41
N LEU A 56 -22.03 -20.42 5.59
CA LEU A 56 -21.66 -21.50 4.67
C LEU A 56 -20.54 -21.06 3.71
N GLY A 57 -20.59 -19.81 3.23
CA GLY A 57 -19.54 -19.22 2.42
C GLY A 57 -18.16 -19.20 3.10
N THR A 58 -18.09 -18.95 4.41
CA THR A 58 -16.80 -18.99 5.14
C THR A 58 -16.29 -20.41 5.27
N VAL A 59 -17.15 -21.36 5.59
CA VAL A 59 -16.79 -22.76 5.77
C VAL A 59 -16.24 -23.34 4.46
N VAL A 60 -16.83 -22.99 3.32
CA VAL A 60 -16.35 -23.42 2.00
C VAL A 60 -14.96 -22.85 1.68
N HIS A 61 -14.73 -21.56 1.95
CA HIS A 61 -13.44 -20.92 1.70
C HIS A 61 -12.35 -21.39 2.65
N PHE A 62 -12.63 -21.54 3.95
CA PHE A 62 -11.68 -22.12 4.91
C PHE A 62 -11.38 -23.58 4.59
N GLY A 63 -12.38 -24.37 4.20
CA GLY A 63 -12.18 -25.75 3.75
C GLY A 63 -11.27 -25.83 2.53
N SER A 64 -11.46 -24.94 1.55
CA SER A 64 -10.62 -24.87 0.36
C SER A 64 -9.21 -24.35 0.65
N ALA A 65 -9.07 -23.38 1.57
CA ALA A 65 -7.79 -22.83 1.98
C ALA A 65 -6.90 -23.84 2.73
N LEU A 66 -7.51 -24.76 3.47
CA LEU A 66 -6.80 -25.78 4.25
C LEU A 66 -6.57 -27.08 3.46
N ASN A 67 -7.30 -27.28 2.36
CA ASN A 67 -7.19 -28.48 1.55
C ASN A 67 -5.88 -28.47 0.73
N GLY A 68 -4.95 -29.38 1.06
CA GLY A 68 -3.69 -29.53 0.34
C GLY A 68 -2.46 -28.91 1.00
N ILE A 69 -2.60 -28.32 2.20
CA ILE A 69 -1.46 -27.73 2.94
C ILE A 69 -0.89 -28.74 3.94
N THR A 70 0.34 -29.20 3.71
CA THR A 70 1.16 -29.90 4.72
C THR A 70 1.86 -28.87 5.61
N LEU A 71 2.05 -29.18 6.92
CA LEU A 71 2.65 -28.25 7.90
C LEU A 71 3.99 -27.65 7.45
N ASP A 72 4.80 -28.40 6.69
CA ASP A 72 6.12 -27.97 6.21
C ASP A 72 6.07 -26.93 5.08
N GLN A 73 4.95 -26.80 4.36
CA GLN A 73 4.76 -25.83 3.26
C GLN A 73 4.01 -24.56 3.70
N MET A 74 3.64 -24.49 4.98
CA MET A 74 2.77 -23.46 5.51
C MET A 74 3.43 -22.06 5.48
N SER A 75 4.76 -21.96 5.50
CA SER A 75 5.46 -20.67 5.38
C SER A 75 5.46 -20.09 3.96
N GLU A 76 5.52 -20.93 2.93
CA GLU A 76 5.44 -20.49 1.52
C GLU A 76 4.00 -20.19 1.10
N GLN A 77 3.02 -20.93 1.64
CA GLN A 77 1.60 -20.79 1.28
C GLN A 77 0.82 -19.85 2.21
N LEU A 78 1.47 -19.24 3.20
CA LEU A 78 0.81 -18.35 4.17
C LEU A 78 0.06 -17.21 3.47
N GLY A 79 0.63 -16.64 2.40
CA GLY A 79 -0.03 -15.59 1.61
C GLY A 79 -1.32 -16.07 0.94
N VAL A 80 -1.36 -17.31 0.47
CA VAL A 80 -2.56 -17.92 -0.14
C VAL A 80 -3.62 -18.16 0.93
N VAL A 81 -3.25 -18.69 2.10
CA VAL A 81 -4.16 -18.91 3.23
C VAL A 81 -4.76 -17.59 3.72
N VAL A 82 -3.95 -16.55 3.87
CA VAL A 82 -4.43 -15.21 4.29
C VAL A 82 -5.38 -14.62 3.23
N SER A 83 -5.10 -14.83 1.94
CA SER A 83 -5.98 -14.40 0.85
C SER A 83 -7.34 -15.12 0.89
N GLU A 84 -7.34 -16.44 1.03
CA GLU A 84 -8.58 -17.24 1.12
C GLU A 84 -9.36 -16.95 2.41
N MET A 85 -8.68 -16.68 3.53
CA MET A 85 -9.32 -16.17 4.75
C MET A 85 -10.01 -14.83 4.51
N GLY A 86 -9.35 -13.92 3.78
CA GLY A 86 -9.94 -12.63 3.39
C GLY A 86 -11.21 -12.80 2.55
N LYS A 87 -11.20 -13.72 1.58
CA LYS A 87 -12.37 -14.05 0.76
C LYS A 87 -13.52 -14.64 1.59
N ALA A 88 -13.21 -15.49 2.56
CA ALA A 88 -14.18 -16.04 3.52
C ALA A 88 -14.87 -14.91 4.31
N PHE A 89 -14.09 -14.01 4.92
CA PHE A 89 -14.65 -12.88 5.67
C PHE A 89 -15.50 -11.97 4.78
N ASN A 90 -15.06 -11.67 3.56
CA ASN A 90 -15.82 -10.84 2.63
C ASN A 90 -17.19 -11.46 2.29
N ALA A 91 -17.27 -12.78 2.12
CA ALA A 91 -18.54 -13.47 1.87
C ALA A 91 -19.55 -13.29 3.03
N THR A 92 -19.08 -13.31 4.29
CA THR A 92 -19.96 -13.04 5.45
C THR A 92 -20.38 -11.59 5.51
N THR A 93 -19.46 -10.66 5.27
CA THR A 93 -19.76 -9.23 5.28
C THR A 93 -20.83 -8.89 4.25
N VAL A 94 -20.70 -9.40 3.03
CA VAL A 94 -21.70 -9.19 1.96
C VAL A 94 -23.04 -9.83 2.33
N ALA A 95 -23.04 -11.05 2.89
CA ALA A 95 -24.26 -11.74 3.29
C ALA A 95 -25.00 -10.99 4.42
N LEU A 96 -24.29 -10.52 5.45
CA LEU A 96 -24.87 -9.73 6.53
C LEU A 96 -25.37 -8.38 6.05
N ALA A 97 -24.60 -7.67 5.21
CA ALA A 97 -25.02 -6.41 4.62
C ALA A 97 -26.30 -6.58 3.78
N SER A 98 -26.34 -7.62 2.94
CA SER A 98 -27.53 -7.97 2.16
C SER A 98 -28.72 -8.32 3.06
N ALA A 99 -28.51 -9.11 4.12
CA ALA A 99 -29.57 -9.45 5.08
C ALA A 99 -30.12 -8.21 5.79
N MET A 100 -29.26 -7.26 6.20
CA MET A 100 -29.68 -5.99 6.80
C MET A 100 -30.50 -5.14 5.82
N CYS A 101 -30.06 -5.02 4.56
CA CYS A 101 -30.82 -4.32 3.53
C CYS A 101 -32.19 -4.97 3.28
N MET A 102 -32.25 -6.29 3.19
CA MET A 102 -33.53 -7.00 3.00
C MET A 102 -34.45 -6.88 4.22
N MET A 103 -33.92 -6.95 5.44
CA MET A 103 -34.69 -6.73 6.67
C MET A 103 -35.30 -5.32 6.69
N PHE A 104 -34.52 -4.31 6.31
CA PHE A 104 -35.00 -2.94 6.24
C PHE A 104 -36.07 -2.77 5.15
N ALA A 105 -35.86 -3.31 3.95
CA ALA A 105 -36.87 -3.28 2.89
C ALA A 105 -38.17 -3.97 3.30
N GLN A 106 -38.08 -5.15 3.93
CA GLN A 106 -39.24 -5.88 4.46
C GLN A 106 -39.97 -5.04 5.52
N PHE A 107 -39.25 -4.39 6.43
CA PHE A 107 -39.85 -3.50 7.42
C PHE A 107 -40.63 -2.36 6.78
N VAL A 108 -40.07 -1.70 5.77
CA VAL A 108 -40.75 -0.61 5.05
C VAL A 108 -42.00 -1.13 4.33
N CYS A 109 -41.92 -2.27 3.65
CA CYS A 109 -43.08 -2.89 3.00
C CYS A 109 -44.20 -3.23 4.00
N GLU A 110 -43.87 -3.89 5.11
CA GLU A 110 -44.83 -4.21 6.16
C GLU A 110 -45.44 -2.95 6.79
N TRP A 111 -44.64 -1.90 6.98
CA TRP A 111 -45.11 -0.62 7.51
C TRP A 111 -46.12 0.03 6.56
N ILE A 112 -45.79 0.15 5.27
CA ILE A 112 -46.70 0.71 4.25
C ILE A 112 -47.99 -0.12 4.17
N GLU A 113 -47.88 -1.44 4.13
CA GLU A 113 -49.05 -2.31 4.02
C GLU A 113 -49.98 -2.18 5.23
N ARG A 114 -49.42 -2.13 6.46
CA ARG A 114 -50.22 -1.88 7.68
C ARG A 114 -50.92 -0.52 7.60
N THR A 115 -50.24 0.53 7.16
CA THR A 115 -50.85 1.87 7.01
C THR A 115 -52.00 1.84 5.99
N ILE A 116 -51.82 1.15 4.86
CA ILE A 116 -52.87 1.00 3.85
C ILE A 116 -54.05 0.21 4.44
N VAL A 117 -53.82 -0.94 5.05
CA VAL A 117 -54.88 -1.76 5.65
C VAL A 117 -55.67 -0.97 6.70
N HIS A 118 -55.00 -0.20 7.57
CA HIS A 118 -55.67 0.67 8.53
C HIS A 118 -56.47 1.80 7.88
N SER A 119 -55.94 2.40 6.81
CA SER A 119 -56.69 3.41 6.04
C SER A 119 -57.95 2.80 5.45
N VAL A 120 -57.85 1.61 4.87
CA VAL A 120 -58.99 0.89 4.31
C VAL A 120 -59.98 0.56 5.41
N ASP A 121 -59.51 0.07 6.57
CA ASP A 121 -60.30 -0.17 7.79
C ASP A 121 -61.18 1.00 8.15
N ARG A 122 -60.55 2.16 8.33
CA ARG A 122 -61.26 3.39 8.66
C ARG A 122 -62.26 3.81 7.58
N THR A 123 -61.92 3.68 6.30
CA THR A 123 -62.86 4.01 5.21
C THR A 123 -64.07 3.08 5.21
N ALA A 124 -63.88 1.76 5.33
CA ALA A 124 -65.03 0.86 5.33
C ALA A 124 -65.86 0.97 6.61
N GLU A 125 -65.24 1.19 7.77
CA GLU A 125 -65.99 1.43 9.01
C GLU A 125 -66.82 2.71 8.88
N ASN A 126 -66.24 3.81 8.40
CA ASN A 126 -66.95 5.07 8.22
C ASN A 126 -68.07 4.97 7.18
N ASP A 127 -67.84 4.32 6.04
CA ASP A 127 -68.82 4.27 4.95
C ASP A 127 -69.94 3.25 5.22
N LEU A 128 -69.62 2.11 5.84
CA LEU A 128 -70.58 1.05 6.10
C LEU A 128 -71.36 1.28 7.40
N LEU A 129 -70.72 1.73 8.49
CA LEU A 129 -71.44 1.93 9.76
C LEU A 129 -72.29 3.21 9.75
N ASN A 130 -71.88 4.28 9.05
CA ASN A 130 -72.71 5.49 8.98
C ASN A 130 -73.88 5.39 7.99
N ARG A 131 -73.80 4.51 6.97
CA ARG A 131 -74.89 4.35 5.99
C ARG A 131 -75.95 3.34 6.42
N PHE A 132 -75.58 2.35 7.22
CA PHE A 132 -76.51 1.36 7.75
C PHE A 132 -76.70 1.64 9.25
N GLU A 133 -77.47 2.69 9.56
CA GLU A 133 -77.88 2.99 10.94
C GLU A 133 -78.65 1.78 11.50
N THR A 134 -78.16 1.26 12.63
CA THR A 134 -78.94 0.36 13.49
C THR A 134 -80.26 1.07 13.79
N LYS A 135 -81.37 0.39 13.50
CA LYS A 135 -82.71 0.97 13.45
C LYS A 135 -83.27 1.24 14.86
N ASP A 136 -82.59 2.01 15.69
CA ASP A 136 -83.10 2.44 17.00
C ASP A 136 -83.84 3.78 16.87
N ALA A 137 -85.16 3.68 16.81
CA ALA A 137 -86.08 4.79 16.60
C ALA A 137 -86.10 5.83 17.75
N ASP A 138 -85.40 5.60 18.87
CA ASP A 138 -85.52 6.39 20.10
C ASP A 138 -84.32 7.33 20.37
N LEU A 139 -83.22 7.22 19.61
CA LEU A 139 -81.99 7.98 19.87
C LEU A 139 -81.87 9.32 19.11
N ALA A 140 -82.79 9.64 18.20
CA ALA A 140 -82.68 10.79 17.28
C ALA A 140 -82.45 12.16 17.97
N PRO A 141 -83.08 12.49 19.11
CA PRO A 141 -82.84 13.77 19.80
C PRO A 141 -81.48 13.82 20.50
N PHE A 142 -81.06 12.71 21.12
CA PHE A 142 -79.80 12.61 21.86
C PHE A 142 -78.60 12.58 20.91
N LEU A 143 -78.72 11.87 19.78
CA LEU A 143 -77.72 11.85 18.72
C LEU A 143 -77.50 13.24 18.12
N ARG A 144 -78.54 14.07 18.01
CA ARG A 144 -78.39 15.43 17.48
C ARG A 144 -77.53 16.30 18.41
N VAL A 145 -77.81 16.26 19.72
CA VAL A 145 -77.04 17.00 20.74
C VAL A 145 -75.60 16.50 20.84
N VAL A 146 -75.39 15.18 20.80
CA VAL A 146 -74.04 14.59 20.79
C VAL A 146 -73.30 14.96 19.51
N LYS A 147 -73.94 14.95 18.34
CA LYS A 147 -73.32 15.31 17.06
C LYS A 147 -72.94 16.80 17.00
N GLU A 148 -73.74 17.67 17.62
CA GLU A 148 -73.46 19.10 17.75
C GLU A 148 -72.28 19.37 18.71
N ALA A 149 -72.28 18.74 19.89
CA ALA A 149 -71.18 18.83 20.85
C ALA A 149 -69.86 18.21 20.34
N ASN A 150 -69.97 17.15 19.53
CA ASN A 150 -68.81 16.49 18.93
C ASN A 150 -68.25 17.29 17.74
N ALA A 151 -69.09 18.03 17.00
CA ALA A 151 -68.64 18.95 15.96
C ALA A 151 -67.82 20.12 16.52
N GLU A 152 -68.23 20.67 17.66
CA GLU A 152 -67.49 21.72 18.37
C GLU A 152 -66.14 21.20 18.90
N SER A 153 -66.15 20.00 19.50
CA SER A 153 -64.91 19.33 19.97
C SER A 153 -63.95 19.02 18.82
N LEU A 154 -64.45 18.57 17.66
CA LEU A 154 -63.65 18.29 16.47
C LEU A 154 -63.03 19.57 15.88
N GLN A 155 -63.74 20.71 15.91
CA GLN A 155 -63.17 21.99 15.47
C GLN A 155 -62.06 22.47 16.40
N LEU A 156 -62.23 22.32 17.72
CA LEU A 156 -61.20 22.65 18.70
C LEU A 156 -59.95 21.76 18.53
N ILE A 157 -60.15 20.46 18.31
CA ILE A 157 -59.05 19.52 18.02
C ILE A 157 -58.35 19.90 16.71
N ALA A 158 -59.10 20.20 15.64
CA ALA A 158 -58.52 20.61 14.36
C ALA A 158 -57.71 21.91 14.46
N GLY A 159 -58.23 22.91 15.20
CA GLY A 159 -57.52 24.16 15.46
C GLY A 159 -56.22 23.93 16.26
N ASN A 160 -56.28 23.10 17.29
CA ASN A 160 -55.12 22.75 18.12
C ASN A 160 -54.08 21.94 17.32
N LEU A 161 -54.50 20.98 16.50
CA LEU A 161 -53.61 20.21 15.63
C LEU A 161 -52.89 21.11 14.61
N THR A 162 -53.59 22.12 14.09
CA THR A 162 -53.02 23.10 13.15
C THR A 162 -51.97 23.97 13.85
N GLN A 163 -52.25 24.46 15.06
CA GLN A 163 -51.28 25.19 15.87
C GLN A 163 -50.06 24.33 16.24
N GLN A 164 -50.28 23.07 16.64
CA GLN A 164 -49.20 22.14 16.93
C GLN A 164 -48.34 21.88 15.69
N THR A 165 -48.96 21.63 14.54
CA THR A 165 -48.22 21.39 13.28
C THR A 165 -47.39 22.61 12.89
N ALA A 166 -47.93 23.83 13.05
CA ALA A 166 -47.19 25.06 12.78
C ALA A 166 -46.01 25.26 13.76
N ALA A 167 -46.22 24.98 15.05
CA ALA A 167 -45.16 25.03 16.06
C ALA A 167 -44.06 24.00 15.80
N TRP A 168 -44.43 22.76 15.47
CA TRP A 168 -43.51 21.70 15.08
C TRP A 168 -42.72 22.07 13.82
N THR A 169 -43.38 22.61 12.79
CA THR A 169 -42.70 23.04 11.54
C THR A 169 -41.68 24.13 11.83
N THR A 170 -42.03 25.10 12.68
CA THR A 170 -41.13 26.19 13.08
C THR A 170 -39.93 25.66 13.86
N ALA A 171 -40.16 24.76 14.82
CA ALA A 171 -39.10 24.11 15.58
C ALA A 171 -38.17 23.26 14.69
N PHE A 172 -38.74 22.54 13.73
CA PHE A 172 -38.00 21.70 12.78
C PHE A 172 -37.12 22.55 11.86
N ASN A 173 -37.66 23.64 11.31
CA ASN A 173 -36.88 24.60 10.52
C ASN A 173 -35.76 25.24 11.35
N GLY A 174 -36.03 25.55 12.63
CA GLY A 174 -35.00 26.04 13.54
C GLY A 174 -33.87 25.04 13.79
N LEU A 175 -34.20 23.75 13.92
CA LEU A 175 -33.19 22.67 14.04
C LEU A 175 -32.40 22.48 12.75
N LEU A 176 -33.06 22.46 11.59
CA LEU A 176 -32.41 22.32 10.29
C LEU A 176 -31.42 23.46 10.05
N ASN A 177 -31.80 24.71 10.34
CA ASN A 177 -30.91 25.86 10.20
C ASN A 177 -29.70 25.79 11.14
N LYS A 178 -29.88 25.32 12.38
CA LYS A 178 -28.76 25.12 13.31
C LYS A 178 -27.82 24.02 12.84
N PHE A 179 -28.36 22.94 12.27
CA PHE A 179 -27.59 21.84 11.73
C PHE A 179 -26.78 22.30 10.50
N ASP A 180 -27.41 23.02 9.58
CA ASP A 180 -26.76 23.58 8.38
C ASP A 180 -25.63 24.55 8.78
N HIS A 181 -25.90 25.45 9.74
CA HIS A 181 -24.86 26.36 10.24
C HIS A 181 -23.68 25.62 10.89
N ARG A 182 -23.95 24.58 11.68
CA ARG A 182 -22.90 23.76 12.30
C ARG A 182 -22.12 22.98 11.24
N GLN A 183 -22.80 22.42 10.24
CA GLN A 183 -22.18 21.69 9.15
C GLN A 183 -21.25 22.59 8.32
N GLN A 184 -21.65 23.84 8.07
CA GLN A 184 -20.80 24.82 7.38
C GLN A 184 -19.56 25.18 8.20
N LEU A 185 -19.70 25.38 9.51
CA LEU A 185 -18.55 25.65 10.40
C LEU A 185 -17.58 24.48 10.46
N GLU A 186 -18.08 23.26 10.63
CA GLU A 186 -17.26 22.05 10.64
C GLU A 186 -16.61 21.83 9.26
N SER A 187 -17.35 22.03 8.15
CA SER A 187 -16.80 21.92 6.80
C SER A 187 -15.68 22.93 6.54
N ALA A 188 -15.84 24.18 6.97
CA ALA A 188 -14.83 25.22 6.82
C ALA A 188 -13.57 24.91 7.64
N ALA A 189 -13.75 24.38 8.87
CA ALA A 189 -12.64 23.92 9.70
C ALA A 189 -11.90 22.74 9.05
N TRP A 190 -12.64 21.80 8.45
CA TRP A 190 -12.05 20.66 7.72
C TRP A 190 -11.28 21.08 6.48
N THR A 191 -11.82 21.98 5.64
CA THR A 191 -11.07 22.50 4.49
C THR A 191 -9.83 23.27 4.93
N GLN A 192 -9.93 24.10 5.97
CA GLN A 192 -8.77 24.80 6.51
C GLN A 192 -7.69 23.84 7.03
N ALA A 193 -8.09 22.75 7.70
CA ALA A 193 -7.16 21.73 8.17
C ALA A 193 -6.50 20.96 7.01
N LEU A 194 -7.27 20.65 5.96
CA LEU A 194 -6.76 20.03 4.73
C LEU A 194 -5.77 20.93 4.00
N ASP A 195 -6.08 22.21 3.85
CA ASP A 195 -5.19 23.20 3.23
C ASP A 195 -3.88 23.35 4.03
N ALA A 196 -3.98 23.42 5.36
CA ALA A 196 -2.81 23.49 6.23
C ALA A 196 -1.92 22.23 6.10
N LEU A 197 -2.55 21.04 6.00
CA LEU A 197 -1.82 19.79 5.82
C LEU A 197 -1.18 19.70 4.43
N ASN A 198 -1.88 20.15 3.39
CA ASN A 198 -1.37 20.17 2.02
C ASN A 198 -0.17 21.11 1.88
N ASN A 199 -0.29 22.35 2.40
CA ASN A 199 0.82 23.31 2.40
C ASN A 199 2.04 22.77 3.14
N ARG A 200 1.82 22.08 4.27
CA ARG A 200 2.91 21.47 5.03
C ARG A 200 3.54 20.30 4.27
N HIS A 201 2.75 19.55 3.49
CA HIS A 201 3.27 18.49 2.63
C HIS A 201 4.14 19.05 1.51
N GLU A 202 3.69 20.10 0.82
CA GLU A 202 4.46 20.80 -0.21
C GLU A 202 5.79 21.34 0.35
N GLU A 203 5.78 21.93 1.54
CA GLU A 203 7.00 22.40 2.21
C GLU A 203 7.98 21.25 2.53
N TYR A 204 7.47 20.12 3.02
CA TYR A 204 8.29 18.94 3.27
C TYR A 204 8.85 18.32 1.99
N ASP A 205 8.08 18.31 0.90
CA ASP A 205 8.52 17.78 -0.38
C ASP A 205 9.63 18.64 -0.98
N VAL A 206 9.49 19.98 -0.94
CA VAL A 206 10.56 20.90 -1.35
C VAL A 206 11.82 20.70 -0.50
N LEU A 207 11.69 20.62 0.83
CA LEU A 207 12.83 20.39 1.72
C LEU A 207 13.50 19.02 1.46
N ARG A 208 12.71 18.00 1.16
CA ARG A 208 13.21 16.67 0.82
C ARG A 208 13.94 16.68 -0.51
N GLU A 209 13.41 17.37 -1.52
CA GLU A 209 14.05 17.52 -2.83
C GLU A 209 15.39 18.28 -2.70
N GLU A 210 15.42 19.36 -1.93
CA GLU A 210 16.63 20.14 -1.62
C GLU A 210 17.69 19.25 -0.94
N ARG A 211 17.29 18.46 0.08
CA ARG A 211 18.20 17.54 0.77
C ARG A 211 18.71 16.43 -0.16
N LEU A 212 17.86 15.92 -1.05
CA LEU A 212 18.27 14.92 -2.05
C LEU A 212 19.28 15.51 -3.03
N ARG A 213 19.06 16.74 -3.53
CA ARG A 213 20.04 17.44 -4.39
C ARG A 213 21.37 17.61 -3.66
N GLN A 214 21.36 18.09 -2.42
CA GLN A 214 22.57 18.22 -1.61
C GLN A 214 23.31 16.88 -1.42
N LEU A 215 22.59 15.77 -1.21
CA LEU A 215 23.20 14.45 -1.11
C LEU A 215 23.81 14.00 -2.43
N VAL A 216 23.16 14.28 -3.57
CA VAL A 216 23.68 13.98 -4.90
C VAL A 216 24.95 14.80 -5.16
N ASP A 217 24.94 16.10 -4.86
CA ASP A 217 26.11 16.97 -5.05
C ASP A 217 27.30 16.51 -4.21
N LEU A 218 27.07 16.13 -2.94
CA LEU A 218 28.12 15.57 -2.07
C LEU A 218 28.66 14.22 -2.59
N ILE A 219 27.81 13.39 -3.20
CA ILE A 219 28.23 12.13 -3.82
C ILE A 219 29.09 12.42 -5.05
N ASP A 220 28.70 13.41 -5.86
CA ASP A 220 29.40 13.78 -7.08
C ASP A 220 30.80 14.35 -6.76
N GLU A 221 30.90 15.29 -5.81
CA GLU A 221 32.18 15.80 -5.32
C GLU A 221 33.08 14.69 -4.76
N ARG A 222 32.49 13.70 -4.07
CA ARG A 222 33.25 12.55 -3.54
C ARG A 222 33.73 11.66 -4.67
N GLN A 223 32.91 11.46 -5.70
CA GLN A 223 33.25 10.65 -6.87
C GLN A 223 34.36 11.31 -7.68
N GLU A 224 34.31 12.62 -7.92
CA GLU A 224 35.39 13.36 -8.58
C GLU A 224 36.71 13.23 -7.81
N ARG A 225 36.69 13.46 -6.49
CA ARG A 225 37.88 13.28 -5.63
C ARG A 225 38.42 11.86 -5.66
N PHE A 226 37.54 10.87 -5.68
CA PHE A 226 37.95 9.47 -5.79
C PHE A 226 38.60 9.20 -7.16
N MET A 227 38.03 9.71 -8.25
CA MET A 227 38.59 9.55 -9.59
C MET A 227 39.96 10.22 -9.74
N ASP A 228 40.13 11.42 -9.19
CA ASP A 228 41.42 12.11 -9.14
C ASP A 228 42.45 11.32 -8.31
N HIS A 229 42.03 10.76 -7.18
CA HIS A 229 42.88 9.89 -6.37
C HIS A 229 43.29 8.60 -7.12
N VAL A 230 42.36 7.99 -7.88
CA VAL A 230 42.64 6.82 -8.71
C VAL A 230 43.64 7.18 -9.82
N GLN A 231 43.44 8.30 -10.52
CA GLN A 231 44.34 8.73 -11.59
C GLN A 231 45.75 9.00 -11.05
N THR A 232 45.88 9.77 -9.97
CA THR A 232 47.18 10.05 -9.34
C THR A 232 47.89 8.79 -8.83
N THR A 233 47.13 7.81 -8.33
CA THR A 233 47.69 6.51 -7.94
C THR A 233 48.17 5.71 -9.16
N LEU A 234 47.41 5.76 -10.26
CA LEU A 234 47.79 5.10 -11.51
C LEU A 234 49.06 5.73 -12.11
N GLU A 235 49.16 7.06 -12.10
CA GLU A 235 50.35 7.80 -12.54
C GLU A 235 51.58 7.43 -11.70
N LYS A 236 51.44 7.35 -10.37
CA LYS A 236 52.51 6.87 -9.48
C LYS A 236 52.92 5.44 -9.79
N ALA A 237 51.96 4.54 -10.06
CA ALA A 237 52.25 3.16 -10.41
C ALA A 237 53.00 3.05 -11.75
N VAL A 238 52.67 3.89 -12.73
CA VAL A 238 53.40 4.00 -13.99
C VAL A 238 54.83 4.50 -13.74
N SER A 239 55.02 5.55 -12.95
CA SER A 239 56.36 6.05 -12.59
C SER A 239 57.20 4.97 -11.90
N ILE A 240 56.62 4.23 -10.96
CA ILE A 240 57.31 3.11 -10.28
C ILE A 240 57.71 2.02 -11.29
N ARG A 241 56.83 1.69 -12.25
CA ARG A 241 57.15 0.74 -13.32
C ARG A 241 58.32 1.23 -14.17
N ASP A 242 58.36 2.51 -14.52
CA ASP A 242 59.44 3.11 -15.30
C ASP A 242 60.76 3.14 -14.52
N ASP A 243 60.72 3.45 -13.22
CA ASP A 243 61.87 3.37 -12.32
C ASP A 243 62.42 1.93 -12.23
N PHE A 244 61.54 0.94 -12.12
CA PHE A 244 61.95 -0.47 -12.17
C PHE A 244 62.58 -0.84 -13.52
N ALA A 245 62.06 -0.33 -14.63
CA ALA A 245 62.66 -0.56 -15.95
C ALA A 245 64.07 0.03 -16.04
N GLY A 246 64.28 1.26 -15.54
CA GLY A 246 65.61 1.87 -15.45
C GLY A 246 66.56 1.13 -14.51
N MET A 247 66.04 0.59 -13.39
CA MET A 247 66.82 -0.24 -12.48
C MET A 247 67.25 -1.56 -13.15
N PHE A 248 66.39 -2.18 -13.94
CA PHE A 248 66.74 -3.35 -14.75
C PHE A 248 67.79 -3.03 -15.82
N GLU A 249 67.70 -1.86 -16.45
CA GLU A 249 68.67 -1.43 -17.46
C GLU A 249 70.05 -1.16 -16.86
N THR A 250 70.12 -0.53 -15.69
CA THR A 250 71.38 -0.31 -14.95
C THR A 250 71.98 -1.63 -14.46
N LEU A 251 71.19 -2.55 -13.92
CA LEU A 251 71.62 -3.92 -13.57
C LEU A 251 72.17 -4.67 -14.78
N HIS A 252 71.49 -4.58 -15.93
CA HIS A 252 71.98 -5.17 -17.18
C HIS A 252 73.29 -4.50 -17.63
N SER A 253 73.46 -3.19 -17.44
CA SER A 253 74.71 -2.49 -17.77
C SER A 253 75.88 -2.93 -16.89
N ILE A 254 75.63 -3.22 -15.61
CA ILE A 254 76.62 -3.72 -14.65
C ILE A 254 77.04 -5.14 -15.02
N GLY A 255 76.09 -6.03 -15.32
CA GLY A 255 76.41 -7.39 -15.80
C GLY A 255 77.20 -7.39 -17.12
N ARG A 256 76.95 -6.41 -18.00
CA ARG A 256 77.75 -6.23 -19.22
C ARG A 256 79.14 -5.64 -18.92
N GLY A 257 79.26 -4.83 -17.87
CA GLY A 257 80.52 -4.29 -17.35
C GLY A 257 81.44 -5.35 -16.73
N GLU A 258 80.87 -6.36 -16.05
CA GLU A 258 81.64 -7.54 -15.60
C GLU A 258 82.25 -8.30 -16.79
N GLY A 259 81.55 -8.38 -17.93
CA GLY A 259 82.10 -8.95 -19.16
C GLY A 259 83.35 -8.20 -19.68
N ARG A 260 83.36 -6.87 -19.57
CA ARG A 260 84.55 -6.06 -19.95
C ARG A 260 85.72 -6.20 -18.97
N LEU A 261 85.46 -6.49 -17.70
CA LEU A 261 86.52 -6.77 -16.72
C LEU A 261 87.23 -8.10 -17.02
N VAL A 262 86.49 -9.12 -17.45
CA VAL A 262 87.07 -10.40 -17.92
C VAL A 262 87.91 -10.19 -19.19
N GLU A 263 87.42 -9.39 -20.13
CA GLU A 263 88.15 -9.06 -21.36
C GLU A 263 89.46 -8.30 -21.07
N LEU A 264 89.42 -7.31 -20.16
CA LEU A 264 90.59 -6.55 -19.73
C LEU A 264 91.60 -7.41 -18.96
N GLN A 265 91.15 -8.35 -18.11
CA GLN A 265 92.06 -9.31 -17.48
C GLN A 265 92.78 -10.18 -18.51
N SER A 266 92.08 -10.62 -19.56
CA SER A 266 92.68 -11.38 -20.65
C SER A 266 93.73 -10.55 -21.39
N THR A 267 93.47 -9.27 -21.64
CA THR A 267 94.41 -8.39 -22.34
C THR A 267 95.62 -8.03 -21.48
N LEU A 268 95.43 -7.87 -20.17
CA LEU A 268 96.51 -7.61 -19.23
C LEU A 268 97.44 -8.83 -19.09
N ALA A 269 96.88 -10.03 -19.04
CA ALA A 269 97.64 -11.28 -19.03
C ALA A 269 98.50 -11.42 -20.30
N GLU A 270 97.94 -11.08 -21.47
CA GLU A 270 98.67 -11.11 -22.74
C GLU A 270 99.79 -10.08 -22.79
N ASN A 271 99.57 -8.85 -22.31
CA ASN A 271 100.63 -7.84 -22.26
C ASN A 271 101.75 -8.20 -21.27
N LEU A 272 101.43 -8.79 -20.12
CA LEU A 272 102.43 -9.28 -19.18
C LEU A 272 103.29 -10.38 -19.79
N ARG A 273 102.69 -11.25 -20.62
CA ARG A 273 103.42 -12.26 -21.37
C ARG A 273 104.37 -11.63 -22.39
N VAL A 274 103.93 -10.63 -23.16
CA VAL A 274 104.77 -9.92 -24.13
C VAL A 274 105.93 -9.18 -23.45
N ILE A 275 105.70 -8.59 -22.27
CA ILE A 275 106.78 -7.96 -21.48
C ILE A 275 107.79 -9.02 -21.00
N HIS A 276 107.32 -10.20 -20.58
CA HIS A 276 108.20 -11.29 -20.18
C HIS A 276 109.05 -11.80 -21.37
N GLU A 277 108.45 -11.93 -22.55
CA GLU A 277 109.17 -12.29 -23.78
C GLU A 277 110.19 -11.19 -24.18
N THR A 278 109.85 -9.92 -24.01
CA THR A 278 110.77 -8.79 -24.30
C THR A 278 111.98 -8.78 -23.36
N ARG A 279 111.79 -9.11 -22.07
CA ARG A 279 112.87 -9.18 -21.09
C ARG A 279 113.83 -10.34 -21.36
N GLN A 280 113.32 -11.47 -21.86
CA GLN A 280 114.17 -12.59 -22.32
C GLN A 280 115.02 -12.23 -23.54
N ILE A 281 114.50 -11.43 -24.46
CA ILE A 281 115.28 -10.92 -25.60
C ILE A 281 116.40 -9.98 -25.12
N GLU A 282 116.13 -9.16 -24.10
CA GLU A 282 117.12 -8.25 -23.50
C GLU A 282 118.27 -9.02 -22.82
N ASP A 283 117.97 -10.09 -22.07
CA ASP A 283 118.99 -10.96 -21.46
C ASP A 283 119.85 -11.68 -22.51
N ALA A 284 119.27 -12.12 -23.63
CA ALA A 284 120.02 -12.71 -24.74
C ALA A 284 120.97 -11.70 -25.42
N LEU A 285 120.57 -10.43 -25.50
CA LEU A 285 121.36 -9.35 -26.08
C LEU A 285 122.55 -8.95 -25.20
N HIS A 286 122.39 -8.99 -23.87
CA HIS A 286 123.50 -8.82 -22.93
C HIS A 286 124.50 -9.99 -22.97
N GLY A 287 124.03 -11.23 -23.17
CA GLY A 287 124.90 -12.40 -23.37
C GLY A 287 125.81 -12.30 -24.60
N LEU A 288 125.28 -11.77 -25.72
CA LEU A 288 126.06 -11.57 -26.95
C LEU A 288 127.10 -10.46 -26.83
N THR A 289 126.79 -9.41 -26.05
CA THR A 289 127.70 -8.28 -25.82
C THR A 289 128.88 -8.68 -24.93
N GLY A 290 128.67 -9.56 -23.94
CA GLY A 290 129.74 -10.15 -23.13
C GLY A 290 130.73 -11.01 -23.93
N ALA A 291 130.24 -11.71 -24.97
CA ALA A 291 131.08 -12.53 -25.84
C ALA A 291 132.00 -11.68 -26.75
N ILE A 292 131.56 -10.49 -27.17
CA ILE A 292 132.35 -9.57 -28.00
C ILE A 292 133.48 -8.90 -27.20
N HIS A 293 133.25 -8.59 -25.92
CA HIS A 293 134.30 -8.04 -25.05
C HIS A 293 135.41 -9.06 -24.72
N LEU A 294 135.10 -10.36 -24.63
CA LEU A 294 136.09 -11.42 -24.39
C LEU A 294 136.99 -11.71 -25.60
N LEU A 295 136.57 -11.37 -26.82
CA LEU A 295 137.38 -11.53 -28.04
C LEU A 295 138.38 -10.40 -28.25
N THR A 296 138.11 -9.20 -27.72
CA THR A 296 138.98 -8.01 -27.91
C THR A 296 140.12 -7.92 -26.89
N ALA A 297 140.00 -8.58 -25.73
CA ALA A 297 141.00 -8.51 -24.65
C ALA A 297 142.25 -9.41 -24.84
N ARG A 298 142.36 -10.17 -25.95
CA ARG A 298 143.46 -11.14 -26.17
C ARG A 298 144.57 -10.67 -27.13
N HIS A 299 144.73 -9.37 -27.38
CA HIS A 299 145.86 -8.81 -28.13
C HIS A 299 146.43 -7.56 -27.45
N GLN A 300 147.49 -7.75 -26.66
CA GLN A 300 148.38 -6.73 -26.10
C GLN A 300 149.80 -7.33 -26.14
N PRO A 301 150.87 -6.59 -26.46
CA PRO A 301 151.85 -6.15 -25.42
C PRO A 301 152.63 -4.86 -25.83
N ASP A 302 153.54 -4.19 -25.13
CA ASP A 302 154.09 -4.10 -23.76
C ASP A 302 155.22 -3.02 -23.84
N GLY A 303 155.56 -2.34 -22.73
CA GLY A 303 156.96 -1.93 -22.47
C GLY A 303 157.42 -0.45 -22.43
N ARG A 304 157.94 -0.05 -21.25
CA ARG A 304 159.15 0.80 -20.93
C ARG A 304 159.00 2.33 -20.63
N LYS A 305 159.33 2.76 -19.38
CA LYS A 305 160.61 3.39 -18.83
C LYS A 305 160.58 4.94 -18.90
N VAL A 306 161.13 5.81 -18.04
CA VAL A 306 162.06 5.84 -16.88
C VAL A 306 161.93 7.25 -16.23
N ALA A 307 162.30 7.36 -14.95
CA ALA A 307 162.57 8.58 -14.14
C ALA A 307 161.36 9.37 -13.61
#